data_AF-A0A318RQ01-F1
#
_entry.id   AF-A0A318RQ01-F1
#
_cell.length_a   1.000
_cell.length_b   1.000
_cell.length_c   1.000
_cell.angle_alpha   90.00
_cell.angle_beta   90.00
_cell.angle_gamma   90.00
#
_symmetry.space_group_name_H-M   'P 1'
#
loop_
_entity.id
_entity.type
_entity.pdbx_description
1 polymer ?
#
loop_
_entity_poly.entity_id
_entity_poly.type
_entity_poly.pdbx_seq_one_letter_code
_entity_poly.pdbx_strand_id
1 'polypeptide(L)'
;MTVVGKRRGKKVAAVEKVVAGVASKNPTVIAVKTADSVLPRIIGFGIAGTGVAHFVRPELFESITKPAFPENTREWIYANGATETVIGLAIANRPTRLFGLVGLVGYVGFLGSRIASA
;
A
#
# COMPACT_ATOMS: atom_id res chain seq x y z
N MET A 1 50.44 24.32 45.89
CA MET A 1 50.29 23.82 44.50
C MET A 1 50.06 22.32 44.61
N THR A 2 48.95 21.67 44.24
CA THR A 2 48.30 21.64 42.92
C THR A 2 46.93 20.95 43.05
N VAL A 3 45.81 21.69 43.13
CA VAL A 3 44.43 21.13 43.10
C VAL A 3 43.74 21.40 41.75
N VAL A 4 44.47 21.98 40.78
CA VAL A 4 43.93 22.41 39.48
C VAL A 4 43.88 21.26 38.45
N GLY A 5 44.64 20.17 38.63
CA GLY A 5 44.71 19.06 37.66
C GLY A 5 43.53 18.08 37.66
N LYS A 6 42.93 17.79 38.83
CA LYS A 6 41.95 16.69 38.97
C LYS A 6 40.54 17.02 38.47
N ARG A 7 40.15 18.30 38.47
CA ARG A 7 38.83 18.76 37.98
C ARG A 7 38.74 18.82 36.44
N ARG A 8 39.86 19.02 35.74
CA ARG A 8 39.90 19.01 34.26
C ARG A 8 39.65 17.60 33.71
N GLY A 9 40.28 16.57 34.28
CA GLY A 9 40.10 15.17 33.82
C GLY A 9 38.65 14.66 33.93
N LYS A 10 37.92 15.02 35.00
CA LYS A 10 36.51 14.62 35.17
C LYS A 10 35.57 15.28 34.15
N LYS A 11 35.81 16.55 33.78
CA LYS A 11 34.99 17.25 32.79
C LYS A 11 35.22 16.70 31.38
N VAL A 12 36.46 16.40 31.03
CA VAL A 12 36.80 15.84 29.71
C VAL A 12 36.22 14.43 29.56
N ALA A 13 36.31 13.58 30.59
CA ALA A 13 35.68 12.25 30.60
C ALA A 13 34.14 12.32 30.54
N ALA A 14 33.52 13.33 31.15
CA ALA A 14 32.08 13.55 31.06
C ALA A 14 31.65 14.02 29.66
N VAL A 15 32.42 14.92 29.04
CA VAL A 15 32.17 15.39 27.67
C VAL A 15 32.38 14.27 26.66
N GLU A 16 33.39 13.42 26.84
CA GLU A 16 33.65 12.28 25.97
C GLU A 16 32.56 11.21 26.09
N LYS A 17 32.01 10.97 27.30
CA LYS A 17 30.82 10.13 27.49
C LYS A 17 29.56 10.71 26.85
N VAL A 18 29.38 12.03 26.89
CA VAL A 18 28.24 12.70 26.24
C VAL A 18 28.39 12.65 24.71
N VAL A 19 29.60 12.85 24.18
CA VAL A 19 29.89 12.75 22.74
C VAL A 19 29.77 11.31 22.25
N ALA A 20 30.23 10.31 23.03
CA ALA A 20 30.02 8.89 22.73
C ALA A 20 28.54 8.47 22.84
N GLY A 21 27.78 9.10 23.74
CA GLY A 21 26.32 8.90 23.87
C GLY A 21 25.53 9.53 22.72
N VAL A 22 25.95 10.70 22.23
CA VAL A 22 25.38 11.36 21.03
C VAL A 22 25.78 10.61 19.75
N ALA A 23 26.95 10.00 19.72
CA ALA A 23 27.43 9.13 18.64
C ALA A 23 26.97 7.66 18.78
N SER A 24 26.02 7.37 19.68
CA SER A 24 25.39 6.05 19.78
C SER A 24 24.54 5.81 18.53
N LYS A 25 25.16 5.05 17.61
CA LYS A 25 24.61 4.47 16.39
C LYS A 25 23.37 3.61 16.67
N ASN A 26 22.25 4.24 16.92
CA ASN A 26 20.96 3.70 16.58
C ASN A 26 20.11 4.93 16.31
N PRO A 27 20.01 5.38 15.04
CA PRO A 27 18.89 6.19 14.69
C PRO A 27 17.70 5.26 14.94
N THR A 28 17.07 5.40 16.10
CA THR A 28 15.62 5.36 16.13
C THR A 28 15.17 6.51 15.22
N VAL A 29 15.33 6.29 13.90
CA VAL A 29 14.19 6.22 13.02
C VAL A 29 13.17 5.43 13.84
N ILE A 30 12.45 6.15 14.71
CA ILE A 30 11.08 5.80 14.98
C ILE A 30 10.58 5.80 13.55
N ALA A 31 10.57 4.61 12.95
CA ALA A 31 9.87 4.36 11.73
C ALA A 31 8.51 4.85 12.16
N VAL A 32 8.20 6.10 11.79
CA VAL A 32 6.87 6.65 11.91
C VAL A 32 6.15 5.65 11.07
N LYS A 33 5.55 4.66 11.74
CA LYS A 33 4.65 3.70 11.16
C LYS A 33 3.58 4.64 10.69
N THR A 34 3.73 5.12 9.46
CA THR A 34 2.88 6.14 8.86
C THR A 34 1.49 5.67 9.20
N ALA A 35 0.77 6.49 9.95
CA ALA A 35 -0.59 6.17 10.36
C ALA A 35 -1.26 5.63 9.10
N ASP A 36 -1.82 4.42 9.18
CA ASP A 36 -2.40 3.78 8.01
C ASP A 36 -3.35 4.78 7.37
N SER A 37 -2.96 5.30 6.20
CA SER A 37 -3.76 6.27 5.50
C SER A 37 -5.13 5.62 5.26
N VAL A 38 -6.19 6.26 5.77
CA VAL A 38 -7.56 5.74 5.65
C VAL A 38 -7.97 5.67 4.18
N LEU A 39 -7.41 6.57 3.36
CA LEU A 39 -7.70 6.68 1.94
C LEU A 39 -7.48 5.36 1.15
N PRO A 40 -6.30 4.70 1.18
CA PRO A 40 -6.12 3.37 0.59
C PRO A 40 -7.13 2.32 1.04
N ARG A 41 -7.59 2.37 2.30
CA ARG A 41 -8.62 1.44 2.79
C ARG A 41 -9.98 1.74 2.16
N ILE A 42 -10.37 3.01 2.13
CA ILE A 42 -11.62 3.44 1.47
C ILE A 42 -11.59 3.06 -0.01
N ILE A 43 -10.51 3.37 -0.71
CA ILE A 43 -10.34 3.02 -2.13
C ILE A 43 -10.39 1.50 -2.32
N GLY A 44 -9.60 0.75 -1.53
CA GLY A 44 -9.56 -0.70 -1.62
C GLY A 44 -10.91 -1.35 -1.36
N PHE A 45 -11.64 -0.92 -0.33
CA PHE A 45 -12.99 -1.41 -0.06
C PHE A 45 -14.01 -0.95 -1.11
N GLY A 46 -13.85 0.24 -1.68
CA GLY A 46 -14.68 0.71 -2.79
C GLY A 46 -14.52 -0.20 -4.02
N ILE A 47 -13.28 -0.50 -4.41
CA ILE A 47 -12.99 -1.43 -5.51
C ILE A 47 -13.52 -2.83 -5.19
N ALA A 48 -13.29 -3.33 -3.97
CA ALA A 48 -13.78 -4.64 -3.58
C ALA A 48 -15.31 -4.71 -3.56
N GLY A 49 -15.98 -3.64 -3.13
CA GLY A 49 -17.44 -3.52 -3.17
C GLY A 49 -17.98 -3.57 -4.60
N THR A 50 -17.33 -2.89 -5.55
CA THR A 50 -17.65 -3.00 -6.97
C THR A 50 -17.46 -4.44 -7.48
N GLY A 51 -16.38 -5.10 -7.09
CA GLY A 51 -16.13 -6.49 -7.44
C GLY A 51 -17.23 -7.43 -6.93
N VAL A 52 -17.66 -7.26 -5.68
CA VAL A 52 -18.80 -8.00 -5.11
C VAL A 52 -20.10 -7.70 -5.86
N ALA A 53 -20.32 -6.45 -6.26
CA ALA A 53 -21.52 -6.05 -6.99
C ALA A 53 -21.69 -6.78 -8.33
N HIS A 54 -20.59 -7.15 -9.01
CA HIS A 54 -20.63 -7.97 -10.22
C HIS A 54 -21.27 -9.35 -9.99
N PHE A 55 -21.14 -9.92 -8.78
CA PHE A 55 -21.78 -11.21 -8.45
C PHE A 55 -23.22 -11.04 -8.00
N VAL A 56 -23.53 -9.95 -7.29
CA VAL A 56 -24.88 -9.71 -6.74
C VAL A 56 -25.85 -9.20 -7.81
N ARG A 57 -25.40 -8.26 -8.66
CA ARG A 57 -26.21 -7.66 -9.75
C ARG A 57 -25.40 -7.53 -11.04
N PRO A 58 -24.95 -8.66 -11.61
CA PRO A 58 -24.20 -8.68 -12.87
C PRO A 58 -24.89 -7.94 -14.03
N GLU A 59 -26.22 -7.88 -14.07
CA GLU A 59 -26.99 -7.22 -15.14
C GLU A 59 -26.67 -5.72 -15.27
N LEU A 60 -26.25 -5.08 -14.17
CA LEU A 60 -25.89 -3.66 -14.16
C LEU A 60 -24.60 -3.37 -14.92
N PHE A 61 -23.77 -4.39 -15.15
CA PHE A 61 -22.45 -4.27 -15.76
C PHE A 61 -22.43 -4.70 -17.23
N GLU A 62 -23.49 -5.38 -17.72
CA GLU A 62 -23.54 -5.93 -19.08
C GLU A 62 -23.31 -4.88 -20.17
N SER A 63 -23.96 -3.71 -20.07
CA SER A 63 -23.82 -2.66 -21.09
C SER A 63 -22.40 -2.09 -21.18
N ILE A 64 -21.64 -2.14 -20.07
CA ILE A 64 -20.28 -1.61 -19.98
C ILE A 64 -19.25 -2.69 -20.33
N THR A 65 -19.51 -3.95 -19.98
CA THR A 65 -18.58 -5.07 -20.23
C THR A 65 -18.68 -5.59 -21.66
N LYS A 66 -19.88 -5.59 -22.27
CA LYS A 66 -20.12 -6.18 -23.60
C LYS A 66 -19.25 -5.61 -24.72
N PRO A 67 -18.96 -4.29 -24.79
CA PRO A 67 -18.05 -3.76 -25.81
C PRO A 67 -16.63 -4.35 -25.74
N ALA A 68 -16.11 -4.66 -24.55
CA ALA A 68 -14.76 -5.23 -24.40
C ALA A 68 -14.73 -6.77 -24.45
N PHE A 69 -15.88 -7.40 -24.17
CA PHE A 69 -16.06 -8.84 -24.09
C PHE A 69 -17.40 -9.22 -24.72
N PRO A 70 -17.49 -9.21 -26.08
CA PRO A 70 -18.74 -9.48 -26.78
C PRO A 70 -19.19 -10.94 -26.66
N GLU A 71 -18.21 -11.85 -26.50
CA GLU A 71 -18.43 -13.26 -26.23
C GLU A 71 -18.32 -13.54 -24.72
N ASN A 72 -19.20 -14.39 -24.19
CA ASN A 72 -19.21 -14.79 -22.78
C ASN A 72 -19.22 -13.61 -21.80
N THR A 73 -19.91 -12.51 -22.16
CA THR A 73 -19.91 -11.26 -21.36
C THR A 73 -20.23 -11.52 -19.89
N ARG A 74 -21.18 -12.41 -19.60
CA ARG A 74 -21.58 -12.74 -18.23
C ARG A 74 -20.49 -13.44 -17.43
N GLU A 75 -19.71 -14.32 -18.06
CA GLU A 75 -18.56 -14.97 -17.42
C GLU A 75 -17.47 -13.95 -17.14
N TRP A 76 -17.22 -13.05 -18.10
CA TRP A 76 -16.26 -11.95 -17.92
C TRP A 76 -16.67 -10.97 -16.82
N ILE A 77 -17.97 -10.71 -16.63
CA ILE A 77 -18.48 -9.92 -15.50
C ILE A 77 -18.07 -10.57 -14.17
N TYR A 78 -18.22 -11.89 -14.03
CA TYR A 78 -17.79 -12.58 -12.81
C TYR A 78 -16.26 -12.63 -12.65
N ALA A 79 -15.52 -12.82 -13.74
CA ALA A 79 -14.05 -12.82 -13.72
C ALA A 79 -13.49 -11.44 -13.31
N ASN A 80 -14.07 -10.37 -13.85
CA ASN A 80 -13.77 -8.99 -13.48
C ASN A 80 -14.13 -8.74 -12.01
N GLY A 81 -15.32 -9.18 -11.58
CA GLY A 81 -15.76 -9.11 -10.19
C GLY A 81 -14.80 -9.78 -9.20
N ALA A 82 -14.32 -10.98 -9.53
CA ALA A 82 -13.35 -11.71 -8.71
C ALA A 82 -12.02 -10.93 -8.61
N THR A 83 -11.55 -10.45 -9.75
CA THR A 83 -10.28 -9.72 -9.88
C THR A 83 -10.32 -8.42 -9.08
N GLU A 84 -11.37 -7.62 -9.21
CA GLU A 84 -11.58 -6.38 -8.47
C GLU A 84 -11.71 -6.62 -6.97
N THR A 85 -12.42 -7.68 -6.57
CA THR A 85 -12.54 -8.06 -5.15
C THR A 85 -11.17 -8.35 -4.55
N VAL A 86 -10.35 -9.17 -5.20
CA VAL A 86 -9.01 -9.53 -4.72
C VAL A 86 -8.09 -8.31 -4.71
N ILE A 87 -8.07 -7.51 -5.77
CA ILE A 87 -7.25 -6.29 -5.86
C ILE A 87 -7.65 -5.29 -4.78
N GLY A 88 -8.95 -5.03 -4.61
CA GLY A 88 -9.47 -4.09 -3.63
C GLY A 88 -9.11 -4.49 -2.20
N LEU A 89 -9.30 -5.77 -1.85
CA LEU A 89 -8.90 -6.31 -0.54
C LEU A 89 -7.38 -6.24 -0.34
N ALA A 90 -6.60 -6.53 -1.39
CA ALA A 90 -5.15 -6.45 -1.34
C ALA A 90 -4.66 -5.00 -1.11
N ILE A 91 -5.31 -4.00 -1.72
CA ILE A 91 -5.00 -2.56 -1.52
C ILE A 91 -5.40 -2.10 -0.11
N ALA A 92 -6.56 -2.53 0.38
CA ALA A 92 -7.06 -2.18 1.70
C ALA A 92 -6.13 -2.70 2.81
N ASN A 93 -5.54 -3.88 2.61
CA ASN A 93 -4.63 -4.50 3.57
C ASN A 93 -3.18 -4.01 3.39
N ARG A 94 -2.61 -3.39 4.44
CA ARG A 94 -1.27 -2.73 4.39
C ARG A 94 -0.14 -3.66 3.88
N PRO A 95 -0.02 -4.93 4.32
CA PRO A 95 1.06 -5.83 3.89
C PRO A 95 0.98 -6.22 2.41
N THR A 96 -0.23 -6.26 1.84
CA THR A 96 -0.45 -6.69 0.44
C THR A 96 -0.65 -5.52 -0.52
N ARG A 97 -0.64 -4.28 -0.02
CA ARG A 97 -1.01 -3.09 -0.80
C ARG A 97 -0.20 -2.93 -2.06
N LEU A 98 1.11 -3.18 -2.00
CA LEU A 98 1.96 -3.07 -3.18
C LEU A 98 1.54 -4.05 -4.27
N PHE A 99 1.26 -5.31 -3.91
CA PHE A 99 0.74 -6.30 -4.85
C PHE A 99 -0.64 -5.90 -5.40
N GLY A 100 -1.51 -5.35 -4.56
CA GLY A 100 -2.80 -4.83 -4.99
C GLY A 100 -2.68 -3.70 -6.01
N LEU A 101 -1.75 -2.74 -5.81
CA LEU A 101 -1.51 -1.65 -6.75
C LEU A 101 -0.91 -2.14 -8.07
N VAL A 102 0.07 -3.06 -8.02
CA VAL A 102 0.64 -3.69 -9.22
C VAL A 102 -0.44 -4.46 -9.98
N GLY A 103 -1.27 -5.23 -9.27
CA GLY A 103 -2.41 -5.95 -9.82
C GLY A 103 -3.43 -5.01 -10.47
N LEU A 104 -3.72 -3.87 -9.84
CA LEU A 104 -4.61 -2.85 -10.41
C LEU A 104 -4.07 -2.29 -11.73
N VAL A 105 -2.79 -1.95 -11.80
CA VAL A 105 -2.15 -1.48 -13.04
C VAL A 105 -2.23 -2.55 -14.13
N GLY A 106 -1.89 -3.79 -13.79
CA GLY A 106 -1.98 -4.91 -14.74
C GLY A 106 -3.40 -5.16 -15.24
N TYR A 107 -4.39 -5.13 -14.36
CA TYR A 107 -5.79 -5.32 -14.69
C TYR A 107 -6.35 -4.19 -15.58
N VAL A 108 -6.06 -2.93 -15.27
CA VAL A 108 -6.45 -1.80 -16.11
C VAL A 108 -5.77 -1.87 -17.49
N GLY A 109 -4.48 -2.25 -17.54
CA GLY A 109 -3.78 -2.49 -18.80
C GLY A 109 -4.43 -3.60 -19.64
N PHE A 110 -4.82 -4.71 -19.00
CA PHE A 110 -5.55 -5.80 -19.64
C PHE A 110 -6.90 -5.31 -20.19
N LEU A 111 -7.74 -4.65 -19.39
CA LEU A 111 -9.03 -4.10 -19.84
C LEU A 111 -8.84 -3.12 -21.02
N GLY A 112 -7.86 -2.23 -20.93
CA GLY A 112 -7.52 -1.30 -22.00
C GLY A 112 -7.14 -2.00 -23.30
N SER A 113 -6.33 -3.07 -23.22
CA SER A 113 -5.97 -3.87 -24.40
C SER A 113 -7.16 -4.59 -25.02
N ARG A 114 -8.11 -5.06 -24.21
CA ARG A 114 -9.34 -5.71 -24.68
C ARG A 114 -10.22 -4.72 -25.42
N ILE A 115 -10.43 -3.53 -24.86
CA ILE A 115 -11.19 -2.45 -25.51
C ILE A 115 -10.52 -2.00 -26.82
N ALA A 116 -9.19 -1.86 -26.83
CA ALA A 116 -8.45 -1.43 -28.02
C ALA A 116 -8.43 -2.48 -29.14
N SER A 117 -8.74 -3.74 -28.83
CA SER A 117 -8.73 -4.86 -29.78
C SER A 117 -10.13 -5.41 -30.09
N ALA A 118 -11.18 -4.81 -29.51
CA ALA A 118 -12.57 -5.26 -29.64
C ALA A 118 -13.28 -4.69 -30.87
#